data_AF-A0A3M1J891-F1
#
_entry.id   AF-A0A3M1J891-F1
#
_cell.length_a   1.000
_cell.length_b   1.000
_cell.length_c   1.000
_cell.angle_alpha   90.00
_cell.angle_beta   90.00
_cell.angle_gamma   90.00
#
_symmetry.space_group_name_H-M   'P 1'
#
loop_
_entity.id
_entity.type
_entity.pdbx_description
1 polymer ?
#
loop_
_entity_poly.entity_id
_entity_poly.type
_entity_poly.pdbx_seq_one_letter_code
_entity_poly.pdbx_strand_id
1 'polypeptide(L)'
;VELRDREAAYLLVGTQLKVELQKADGRIRFLNREGEEILQDGAAYQERSSIEQGTHHLRLTFAAPGEEVYYGLGDKSWDLNLRGRHFQNWNSDSFGYDRERDPLYRSIPFYYGVLGHLAYGLFFHNTGRTHFDFDSQGDGLTRLWTETGEVDYFLCYGPTLDQVAQSYHYLTGKPELPPLWTLGFHQCRWSYYPEERVRELARDFRDKQIPCDAIYLDIDYMNGYRCFTWNKTYFPEPAKLISDLREEGFQTVVMIDPGIRKDPDYHVYAQGTEKDYFCRRSTGEVMEGPVWPPVCVWPDFTRPEVRQWWGQLYAELYEDAGVSGFWNDMNEPAVFGVNSLTFPDNVMHHYDGAPTDHRHAHNIYGQQMARATYEGLKELKPAKRPFVLTRATFSGGQRHAAVWTGD
;
A
#
# COMPACT_ATOMS: atom_id res chain seq x y z
N VAL A 1 -20.90 10.01 -24.99
CA VAL A 1 -21.64 10.79 -23.98
C VAL A 1 -22.42 11.87 -24.73
N GLU A 2 -23.71 12.03 -24.45
CA GLU A 2 -24.55 13.08 -25.02
C GLU A 2 -24.65 14.25 -24.03
N LEU A 3 -24.42 15.49 -24.47
CA LEU A 3 -24.62 16.68 -23.65
C LEU A 3 -25.95 17.35 -24.00
N ARG A 4 -26.78 17.63 -23.00
CA ARG A 4 -28.05 18.34 -23.13
C ARG A 4 -28.00 19.62 -22.31
N ASP A 5 -28.27 20.74 -22.95
CA ASP A 5 -28.43 22.01 -22.28
C ASP A 5 -29.88 22.18 -21.82
N ARG A 6 -30.10 22.35 -20.52
CA ARG A 6 -31.42 22.64 -19.92
C ARG A 6 -31.39 24.01 -19.26
N GLU A 7 -32.57 24.54 -18.95
CA GLU A 7 -32.70 25.87 -18.34
C GLU A 7 -31.84 26.02 -17.06
N ALA A 8 -31.94 25.08 -16.12
CA ALA A 8 -31.26 25.15 -14.83
C ALA A 8 -29.91 24.38 -14.76
N ALA A 9 -29.62 23.48 -15.70
CA ALA A 9 -28.48 22.57 -15.59
C ALA A 9 -27.96 22.11 -16.96
N TYR A 10 -26.70 21.71 -17.01
CA TYR A 10 -26.17 20.87 -18.08
C TYR A 10 -26.34 19.40 -17.70
N LEU A 11 -26.87 18.58 -18.60
CA LEU A 11 -27.03 17.14 -18.38
C LEU A 11 -26.13 16.36 -19.34
N LEU A 12 -25.18 15.61 -18.77
CA LEU A 12 -24.37 14.63 -19.48
C LEU A 12 -25.03 13.25 -19.37
N VAL A 13 -25.34 12.63 -20.51
CA VAL A 13 -25.96 11.30 -20.56
C VAL A 13 -24.93 10.29 -21.08
N GLY A 14 -24.47 9.44 -20.16
CA GLY A 14 -23.64 8.28 -20.44
C GLY A 14 -24.47 7.01 -20.70
N THR A 15 -23.76 5.90 -20.90
CA THR A 15 -24.36 4.57 -21.09
C THR A 15 -24.99 4.03 -19.81
N GLN A 16 -24.34 4.24 -18.66
CA GLN A 16 -24.79 3.73 -17.36
C GLN A 16 -25.25 4.82 -16.38
N LEU A 17 -24.84 6.06 -16.60
CA LEU A 17 -25.07 7.18 -15.68
C LEU A 17 -25.54 8.43 -16.40
N LYS A 18 -26.16 9.31 -15.64
CA LYS A 18 -26.43 10.71 -15.96
C LYS A 18 -25.70 11.59 -14.95
N VAL A 19 -25.13 12.70 -15.41
CA VAL A 19 -24.48 13.70 -14.56
C VAL A 19 -25.14 15.04 -14.81
N GLU A 20 -25.72 15.64 -13.78
CA GLU A 20 -26.28 16.98 -13.83
C GLU A 20 -25.31 17.97 -13.20
N LEU A 21 -24.95 19.01 -13.94
CA LEU A 21 -24.17 20.16 -13.47
C LEU A 21 -25.08 21.37 -13.36
N GLN A 22 -25.36 21.83 -12.14
CA GLN A 22 -26.23 22.97 -11.88
C GLN A 22 -25.58 24.27 -12.35
N LYS A 23 -26.30 25.09 -13.12
CA LYS A 23 -25.77 26.35 -13.65
C LYS A 23 -25.63 27.45 -12.58
N ALA A 24 -26.47 27.38 -11.54
CA ALA A 24 -26.54 28.42 -10.52
C ALA A 24 -25.30 28.45 -9.59
N ASP A 25 -24.77 27.27 -9.25
CA ASP A 25 -23.71 27.14 -8.25
C ASP A 25 -22.66 26.07 -8.57
N GLY A 26 -22.77 25.41 -9.73
CA GLY A 26 -21.81 24.40 -10.17
C GLY A 26 -21.94 23.05 -9.46
N ARG A 27 -22.97 22.81 -8.64
CA ARG A 27 -23.16 21.52 -7.98
C ARG A 27 -23.37 20.38 -8.96
N ILE A 28 -22.77 19.25 -8.65
CA ILE A 28 -22.84 18.03 -9.43
C ILE A 28 -23.78 17.03 -8.76
N ARG A 29 -24.65 16.40 -9.56
CA ARG A 29 -25.48 15.26 -9.15
C ARG A 29 -25.24 14.09 -10.09
N PHE A 30 -25.01 12.92 -9.51
CA PHE A 30 -24.84 11.66 -10.21
C PHE A 30 -26.12 10.85 -10.07
N LEU A 31 -26.68 10.44 -11.20
CA LEU A 31 -27.95 9.74 -11.30
C LEU A 31 -27.77 8.46 -12.14
N ASN A 32 -28.54 7.42 -11.85
CA ASN A 32 -28.61 6.27 -12.75
C ASN A 32 -29.42 6.58 -14.02
N ARG A 33 -29.66 5.58 -14.87
CA ARG A 33 -30.40 5.77 -16.13
C ARG A 33 -31.87 6.06 -15.89
N GLU A 34 -32.43 5.55 -14.80
CA GLU A 34 -33.81 5.71 -14.36
C GLU A 34 -34.04 7.09 -13.72
N GLY A 35 -32.96 7.78 -13.31
CA GLY A 35 -33.00 9.09 -12.65
C GLY A 35 -32.98 9.03 -11.12
N GLU A 36 -32.70 7.86 -10.54
CA GLU A 36 -32.44 7.70 -9.12
C GLU A 36 -31.08 8.29 -8.76
N GLU A 37 -31.01 8.98 -7.63
CA GLU A 37 -29.80 9.66 -7.15
C GLU A 37 -28.82 8.67 -6.53
N ILE A 38 -27.55 8.81 -6.91
CA ILE A 38 -26.44 7.98 -6.44
C ILE A 38 -25.56 8.78 -5.48
N LEU A 39 -25.19 10.00 -5.89
CA LEU A 39 -24.32 10.89 -5.13
C LEU A 39 -24.58 12.34 -5.57
N GLN A 40 -24.52 13.29 -4.65
CA GLN A 40 -24.59 14.71 -4.97
C GLN A 40 -23.72 15.55 -4.05
N ASP A 41 -23.26 16.70 -4.55
CA ASP A 41 -22.54 17.69 -3.75
C ASP A 41 -23.43 18.22 -2.62
N GLY A 42 -22.93 18.13 -1.38
CA GLY A 42 -23.58 18.67 -0.19
C GLY A 42 -23.20 20.14 0.09
N ALA A 43 -22.01 20.57 -0.33
CA ALA A 43 -21.55 21.94 -0.21
C ALA A 43 -20.55 22.32 -1.32
N ALA A 44 -20.28 23.61 -1.45
CA ALA A 44 -19.25 24.11 -2.38
C ALA A 44 -17.87 23.54 -2.01
N TYR A 45 -17.04 23.31 -3.04
CA TYR A 45 -15.62 22.98 -2.89
C TYR A 45 -14.90 23.99 -1.99
N GLN A 46 -14.01 23.50 -1.14
CA GLN A 46 -13.26 24.35 -0.21
C GLN A 46 -11.77 24.13 -0.32
N GLU A 47 -11.05 25.24 -0.41
CA GLU A 47 -9.60 25.30 -0.36
C GLU A 47 -9.17 26.20 0.81
N ARG A 48 -8.20 25.74 1.60
CA ARG A 48 -7.51 26.59 2.57
C ARG A 48 -6.02 26.54 2.32
N SER A 49 -5.42 27.73 2.41
CA SER A 49 -3.99 27.92 2.23
C SER A 49 -3.43 28.81 3.33
N SER A 50 -2.17 28.60 3.69
CA SER A 50 -1.44 29.45 4.64
C SER A 50 -0.11 29.90 4.02
N ILE A 51 0.47 30.98 4.57
CA ILE A 51 1.76 31.49 4.10
C ILE A 51 2.87 30.43 4.29
N GLU A 52 2.81 29.64 5.36
CA GLU A 52 3.85 28.67 5.71
C GLU A 52 3.72 27.34 4.98
N GLN A 53 2.49 26.88 4.71
CA GLN A 53 2.23 25.54 4.19
C GLN A 53 1.72 25.53 2.74
N GLY A 54 1.42 26.70 2.17
CA GLY A 54 0.68 26.80 0.92
C GLY A 54 -0.72 26.22 1.08
N THR A 55 -1.27 25.70 -0.01
CA THR A 55 -2.55 24.95 0.02
C THR A 55 -2.36 23.64 0.77
N HIS A 56 -3.07 23.48 1.87
CA HIS A 56 -2.89 22.38 2.82
C HIS A 56 -4.21 21.72 3.25
N HIS A 57 -5.33 22.13 2.65
CA HIS A 57 -6.63 21.52 2.91
C HIS A 57 -7.56 21.77 1.72
N LEU A 58 -7.77 20.72 0.94
CA LEU A 58 -8.71 20.70 -0.19
C LEU A 58 -9.84 19.74 0.12
N ARG A 59 -11.09 20.21 0.15
CA ARG A 59 -12.23 19.45 0.67
C ARG A 59 -13.40 19.36 -0.30
N LEU A 60 -13.88 18.14 -0.48
CA LEU A 60 -15.15 17.78 -1.07
C LEU A 60 -16.19 17.52 0.02
N THR A 61 -17.45 17.80 -0.28
CA THR A 61 -18.57 17.52 0.63
C THR A 61 -19.73 17.00 -0.19
N PHE A 62 -20.23 15.83 0.19
CA PHE A 62 -21.36 15.16 -0.44
C PHE A 62 -22.53 15.05 0.53
N ALA A 63 -23.76 15.01 0.03
CA ALA A 63 -24.91 14.65 0.84
C ALA A 63 -24.79 13.18 1.30
N ALA A 64 -25.21 12.90 2.53
CA ALA A 64 -25.18 11.57 3.14
C ALA A 64 -26.58 11.20 3.67
N PRO A 65 -27.51 10.72 2.81
CA PRO A 65 -28.84 10.29 3.24
C PRO A 65 -28.79 9.30 4.40
N GLY A 66 -29.76 9.37 5.33
CA GLY A 66 -29.70 8.65 6.61
C GLY A 66 -29.60 7.12 6.52
N GLU A 67 -30.04 6.54 5.41
CA GLU A 67 -30.00 5.08 5.17
C GLU A 67 -28.75 4.63 4.39
N GLU A 68 -27.88 5.56 3.99
CA GLU A 68 -26.66 5.25 3.25
C GLU A 68 -25.61 4.60 4.16
N VAL A 69 -24.98 3.53 3.66
CA VAL A 69 -23.95 2.76 4.35
C VAL A 69 -22.63 2.84 3.58
N TYR A 70 -21.52 2.94 4.32
CA TYR A 70 -20.19 3.08 3.73
C TYR A 70 -19.27 1.91 4.11
N TYR A 71 -18.46 1.44 3.16
CA TYR A 71 -17.48 0.36 3.35
C TYR A 71 -16.15 0.70 2.66
N GLY A 72 -15.06 0.03 3.02
CA GLY A 72 -13.78 0.11 2.28
C GLY A 72 -12.67 0.79 3.06
N LEU A 73 -11.96 1.72 2.42
CA LEU A 73 -10.75 2.38 2.92
C LEU A 73 -9.55 1.46 3.20
N GLY A 74 -9.60 0.21 2.75
CA GLY A 74 -8.52 -0.75 2.96
C GLY A 74 -8.61 -1.40 4.34
N ASP A 75 -7.59 -1.21 5.18
CA ASP A 75 -7.52 -1.81 6.50
C ASP A 75 -7.83 -0.82 7.60
N LYS A 76 -9.10 -0.82 8.01
CA LYS A 76 -9.56 -0.13 9.21
C LYS A 76 -9.87 -1.18 10.26
N SER A 77 -9.40 -0.96 11.50
CA SER A 77 -9.68 -1.84 12.65
C SER A 77 -11.09 -1.62 13.22
N TRP A 78 -12.07 -1.40 12.35
CA TRP A 78 -13.44 -1.04 12.70
C TRP A 78 -14.44 -2.09 12.20
N ASP A 79 -15.70 -1.92 12.60
CA ASP A 79 -16.81 -2.60 11.92
C ASP A 79 -16.88 -2.21 10.45
N LEU A 80 -17.47 -3.10 9.64
CA LEU A 80 -17.57 -2.91 8.19
C LEU A 80 -18.29 -1.62 7.80
N ASN A 81 -19.33 -1.23 8.54
CA ASN A 81 -20.05 0.02 8.28
C ASN A 81 -19.28 1.20 8.89
N LEU A 82 -18.82 2.09 8.01
CA LEU A 82 -18.00 3.25 8.34
C LEU A 82 -18.82 4.50 8.69
N ARG A 83 -20.17 4.48 8.57
CA ARG A 83 -21.03 5.62 8.87
C ARG A 83 -20.89 6.09 10.33
N GLY A 84 -20.94 7.40 10.54
CA GLY A 84 -20.87 8.05 11.84
C GLY A 84 -19.45 8.13 12.38
N ARG A 85 -18.44 7.97 11.51
CA ARG A 85 -17.02 7.90 11.87
C ARG A 85 -16.16 8.73 10.93
N HIS A 86 -14.95 8.98 11.40
CA HIS A 86 -13.90 9.68 10.70
C HIS A 86 -12.65 8.80 10.63
N PHE A 87 -12.00 8.75 9.47
CA PHE A 87 -10.79 7.98 9.22
C PHE A 87 -9.76 8.80 8.45
N GLN A 88 -8.49 8.49 8.66
CA GLN A 88 -7.37 9.02 7.88
C GLN A 88 -6.60 7.91 7.16
N ASN A 89 -5.99 8.26 6.04
CA ASN A 89 -5.10 7.42 5.26
C ASN A 89 -3.68 7.97 5.36
N TRP A 90 -2.90 7.30 6.19
CA TRP A 90 -1.49 7.57 6.43
C TRP A 90 -0.82 6.28 6.91
N ASN A 91 -0.09 5.59 6.04
CA ASN A 91 0.54 4.31 6.37
C ASN A 91 1.37 4.41 7.65
N SER A 92 0.97 3.68 8.69
CA SER A 92 1.53 3.85 10.03
C SER A 92 1.87 2.51 10.66
N ASP A 93 3.05 2.44 11.26
CA ASP A 93 3.49 1.32 12.08
C ASP A 93 2.74 1.36 13.43
N SER A 94 1.50 0.88 13.42
CA SER A 94 0.58 0.87 14.56
C SER A 94 0.72 -0.43 15.35
N PHE A 95 1.92 -0.75 15.83
CA PHE A 95 2.21 -1.97 16.59
C PHE A 95 1.26 -2.20 17.77
N GLY A 96 0.71 -3.42 17.87
CA GLY A 96 -0.17 -3.85 18.95
C GLY A 96 -1.48 -3.07 18.95
N TYR A 97 -2.03 -2.82 17.75
CA TYR A 97 -3.25 -2.03 17.64
C TYR A 97 -4.47 -2.77 18.20
N ASP A 98 -5.30 -2.01 18.91
CA ASP A 98 -6.61 -2.46 19.33
C ASP A 98 -7.66 -2.21 18.24
N ARG A 99 -8.88 -2.72 18.48
CA ARG A 99 -10.06 -2.26 17.77
C ARG A 99 -10.13 -0.74 17.83
N GLU A 100 -10.60 -0.11 16.77
CA GLU A 100 -10.85 1.34 16.70
C GLU A 100 -9.58 2.20 16.51
N ARG A 101 -8.41 1.56 16.33
CA ARG A 101 -7.17 2.22 15.93
C ARG A 101 -7.19 2.64 14.46
N ASP A 102 -6.92 3.92 14.21
CA ASP A 102 -6.69 4.49 12.88
C ASP A 102 -5.63 5.61 13.01
N PRO A 103 -4.63 5.67 12.12
CA PRO A 103 -4.43 4.84 10.93
C PRO A 103 -3.67 3.54 11.22
N LEU A 104 -3.70 2.64 10.23
CA LEU A 104 -2.93 1.40 10.19
C LEU A 104 -1.93 1.42 9.01
N TYR A 105 -1.53 0.25 8.54
CA TYR A 105 -0.39 0.09 7.64
C TYR A 105 -0.69 0.46 6.18
N ARG A 106 -1.95 0.47 5.73
CA ARG A 106 -2.30 0.69 4.32
C ARG A 106 -3.27 1.87 4.15
N SER A 107 -3.18 2.46 2.96
CA SER A 107 -3.98 3.62 2.57
C SER A 107 -4.63 3.35 1.23
N ILE A 108 -5.87 2.87 1.25
CA ILE A 108 -6.66 2.66 0.03
C ILE A 108 -7.75 3.73 0.02
N PRO A 109 -7.56 4.90 -0.63
CA PRO A 109 -8.55 5.98 -0.63
C PRO A 109 -9.74 5.68 -1.56
N PHE A 110 -10.35 4.51 -1.39
CA PHE A 110 -11.52 4.04 -2.11
C PHE A 110 -12.55 3.50 -1.12
N TYR A 111 -13.77 4.01 -1.19
CA TYR A 111 -14.90 3.52 -0.39
C TYR A 111 -16.09 3.18 -1.29
N TYR A 112 -16.94 2.29 -0.81
CA TYR A 112 -18.26 2.01 -1.37
C TYR A 112 -19.32 2.81 -0.63
N GLY A 113 -20.24 3.44 -1.34
CA GLY A 113 -21.51 3.93 -0.80
C GLY A 113 -22.65 3.04 -1.28
N VAL A 114 -23.55 2.68 -0.36
CA VAL A 114 -24.72 1.85 -0.65
C VAL A 114 -25.97 2.57 -0.15
N LEU A 115 -26.86 2.93 -1.08
CA LEU A 115 -28.12 3.59 -0.83
C LEU A 115 -29.26 2.77 -1.42
N GLY A 116 -30.05 2.11 -0.57
CA GLY A 116 -31.09 1.17 -1.01
C GLY A 116 -30.50 0.02 -1.83
N HIS A 117 -30.89 -0.10 -3.10
CA HIS A 117 -30.36 -1.10 -4.05
C HIS A 117 -29.21 -0.56 -4.93
N LEU A 118 -28.78 0.68 -4.73
CA LEU A 118 -27.74 1.31 -5.54
C LEU A 118 -26.40 1.28 -4.80
N ALA A 119 -25.40 0.67 -5.43
CA ALA A 119 -24.01 0.80 -5.01
C ALA A 119 -23.24 1.78 -5.92
N TYR A 120 -22.28 2.47 -5.33
CA TYR A 120 -21.22 3.16 -6.05
C TYR A 120 -19.92 3.04 -5.27
N GLY A 121 -18.81 3.37 -5.91
CA GLY A 121 -17.53 3.55 -5.26
C GLY A 121 -16.97 4.92 -5.59
N LEU A 122 -16.24 5.52 -4.65
CA LEU A 122 -15.51 6.76 -4.89
C LEU A 122 -14.04 6.51 -4.59
N PHE A 123 -13.22 6.57 -5.63
CA PHE A 123 -11.76 6.51 -5.50
C PHE A 123 -11.24 7.95 -5.47
N PHE A 124 -10.80 8.41 -4.30
CA PHE A 124 -10.16 9.70 -4.14
C PHE A 124 -8.67 9.54 -4.50
N HIS A 125 -8.32 9.92 -5.73
CA HIS A 125 -7.01 9.67 -6.32
C HIS A 125 -5.99 10.71 -5.84
N ASN A 126 -5.62 10.61 -4.57
CA ASN A 126 -4.62 11.46 -3.95
C ASN A 126 -3.75 10.63 -3.01
N THR A 127 -2.43 10.74 -3.18
CA THR A 127 -1.42 9.96 -2.45
C THR A 127 -0.97 10.61 -1.16
N GLY A 128 -1.38 11.86 -0.92
CA GLY A 128 -1.09 12.56 0.33
C GLY A 128 -1.88 12.01 1.51
N ARG A 129 -1.76 12.69 2.65
CA ARG A 129 -2.62 12.40 3.81
C ARG A 129 -4.06 12.79 3.47
N THR A 130 -4.92 11.78 3.36
CA THR A 130 -6.35 11.95 3.05
C THR A 130 -7.21 11.59 4.24
N HIS A 131 -8.36 12.24 4.35
CA HIS A 131 -9.29 12.11 5.47
C HIS A 131 -10.71 11.92 4.94
N PHE A 132 -11.49 11.11 5.66
CA PHE A 132 -12.81 10.62 5.29
C PHE A 132 -13.73 10.72 6.50
N ASP A 133 -14.67 11.66 6.47
CA ASP A 133 -15.73 11.82 7.47
C ASP A 133 -17.06 11.34 6.87
N PHE A 134 -17.58 10.22 7.36
CA PHE A 134 -18.83 9.64 6.90
C PHE A 134 -19.98 10.05 7.82
N ASP A 135 -20.27 11.36 7.89
CA ASP A 135 -21.34 11.93 8.72
C ASP A 135 -21.12 11.71 10.23
N SER A 136 -19.89 11.89 10.74
CA SER A 136 -19.62 11.74 12.18
C SER A 136 -20.36 12.74 13.07
N GLN A 137 -20.78 13.87 12.50
CA GLN A 137 -21.52 14.92 13.19
C GLN A 137 -23.05 14.73 13.13
N GLY A 138 -23.55 13.78 12.32
CA GLY A 138 -24.98 13.57 12.11
C GLY A 138 -25.68 14.75 11.41
N ASP A 139 -24.96 15.49 10.58
CA ASP A 139 -25.48 16.64 9.81
C ASP A 139 -25.87 16.26 8.37
N GLY A 140 -25.81 14.97 8.03
CA GLY A 140 -26.21 14.45 6.74
C GLY A 140 -25.21 14.76 5.63
N LEU A 141 -23.92 14.88 5.98
CA LEU A 141 -22.85 15.20 5.03
C LEU A 141 -21.65 14.26 5.19
N THR A 142 -21.15 13.76 4.08
CA THR A 142 -19.86 13.06 3.98
C THR A 142 -18.81 14.04 3.48
N ARG A 143 -17.63 14.07 4.10
CA ARG A 143 -16.55 15.00 3.77
C ARG A 143 -15.26 14.27 3.50
N LEU A 144 -14.57 14.67 2.45
CA LEU A 144 -13.30 14.09 2.02
C LEU A 144 -12.31 15.24 1.85
N TRP A 145 -11.11 15.12 2.40
CA TRP A 145 -10.09 16.14 2.16
C TRP A 145 -8.68 15.58 2.11
N THR A 146 -7.79 16.34 1.50
CA THR A 146 -6.36 16.05 1.43
C THR A 146 -5.54 17.24 1.92
N GLU A 147 -4.35 16.94 2.44
CA GLU A 147 -3.36 17.92 2.87
C GLU A 147 -2.39 18.34 1.76
N THR A 148 -2.35 17.64 0.62
CA THR A 148 -1.45 17.94 -0.50
C THR A 148 -2.05 17.60 -1.86
N GLY A 149 -1.41 18.06 -2.93
CA GLY A 149 -1.80 17.73 -4.31
C GLY A 149 -3.09 18.42 -4.73
N GLU A 150 -3.93 17.69 -5.45
CA GLU A 150 -5.18 18.19 -6.02
C GLU A 150 -6.37 17.31 -5.65
N VAL A 151 -7.58 17.80 -5.94
CA VAL A 151 -8.79 17.01 -5.84
C VAL A 151 -9.06 16.32 -7.16
N ASP A 152 -8.64 15.05 -7.21
CA ASP A 152 -8.94 14.12 -8.30
C ASP A 152 -9.71 12.94 -7.72
N TYR A 153 -10.88 12.63 -8.28
CA TYR A 153 -11.68 11.48 -7.85
C TYR A 153 -12.42 10.82 -8.99
N PHE A 154 -12.62 9.50 -8.86
CA PHE A 154 -13.33 8.68 -9.82
C PHE A 154 -14.58 8.09 -9.17
N LEU A 155 -15.74 8.36 -9.75
CA LEU A 155 -16.97 7.65 -9.42
C LEU A 155 -17.03 6.31 -10.17
N CYS A 156 -16.94 5.22 -9.42
CA CYS A 156 -17.05 3.85 -9.90
C CYS A 156 -18.49 3.36 -9.70
N TYR A 157 -19.37 3.54 -10.68
CA TYR A 157 -20.73 3.06 -10.58
C TYR A 157 -20.91 1.62 -11.05
N GLY A 158 -21.86 0.95 -10.41
CA GLY A 158 -22.53 -0.26 -10.88
C GLY A 158 -23.58 -0.58 -9.82
N PRO A 159 -24.85 -0.90 -10.14
CA PRO A 159 -25.82 -0.98 -9.06
C PRO A 159 -25.44 -2.08 -8.04
N THR A 160 -24.62 -3.06 -8.43
CA THR A 160 -24.07 -4.09 -7.52
C THR A 160 -22.64 -3.79 -7.09
N LEU A 161 -22.28 -4.20 -5.85
CA LEU A 161 -20.93 -4.08 -5.30
C LEU A 161 -19.85 -4.71 -6.21
N ASP A 162 -20.13 -5.85 -6.85
CA ASP A 162 -19.20 -6.52 -7.76
C ASP A 162 -18.85 -5.67 -8.98
N GLN A 163 -19.83 -4.94 -9.53
CA GLN A 163 -19.61 -4.05 -10.67
C GLN A 163 -18.80 -2.82 -10.25
N VAL A 164 -19.06 -2.29 -9.05
CA VAL A 164 -18.24 -1.21 -8.47
C VAL A 164 -16.79 -1.65 -8.32
N ALA A 165 -16.54 -2.84 -7.78
CA ALA A 165 -15.21 -3.42 -7.64
C ALA A 165 -14.51 -3.59 -9.01
N GLN A 166 -15.24 -4.08 -10.02
CA GLN A 166 -14.74 -4.21 -11.39
C GLN A 166 -14.35 -2.85 -11.99
N SER A 167 -15.19 -1.83 -11.82
CA SER A 167 -14.92 -0.45 -12.27
C SER A 167 -13.64 0.10 -11.64
N TYR A 168 -13.46 -0.09 -10.33
CA TYR A 168 -12.23 0.29 -9.63
C TYR A 168 -10.99 -0.46 -10.16
N HIS A 169 -11.12 -1.74 -10.50
CA HIS A 169 -10.03 -2.53 -11.08
C HIS A 169 -9.71 -2.20 -12.55
N TYR A 170 -10.63 -1.59 -13.31
CA TYR A 170 -10.28 -1.05 -14.62
C TYR A 170 -9.34 0.15 -14.51
N LEU A 171 -9.43 0.93 -13.42
CA LEU A 171 -8.54 2.06 -13.14
C LEU A 171 -7.21 1.60 -12.54
N THR A 172 -7.28 0.70 -11.54
CA THR A 172 -6.13 0.36 -10.70
C THR A 172 -5.47 -0.96 -11.07
N GLY A 173 -6.00 -1.69 -12.04
CA GLY A 173 -5.48 -2.98 -12.48
C GLY A 173 -5.95 -4.16 -11.61
N LYS A 174 -5.59 -5.36 -12.08
CA LYS A 174 -5.99 -6.64 -11.49
C LYS A 174 -4.76 -7.38 -10.96
N PRO A 175 -4.88 -8.18 -9.88
CA PRO A 175 -3.81 -9.07 -9.46
C PRO A 175 -3.55 -10.12 -10.54
N GLU A 176 -2.28 -10.50 -10.71
CA GLU A 176 -1.94 -11.73 -11.42
C GLU A 176 -2.36 -12.94 -10.57
N LEU A 177 -2.75 -14.04 -11.22
CA LEU A 177 -3.10 -15.28 -10.53
C LEU A 177 -1.88 -15.78 -9.74
N PRO A 178 -1.94 -15.90 -8.40
CA PRO A 178 -0.77 -16.24 -7.61
C PRO A 178 -0.28 -17.67 -7.88
N PRO A 179 0.98 -18.01 -7.53
CA PRO A 179 1.45 -19.40 -7.52
C PRO A 179 0.56 -20.28 -6.62
N LEU A 180 0.28 -21.52 -7.03
CA LEU A 180 -0.68 -22.39 -6.32
C LEU A 180 -0.34 -22.60 -4.84
N TRP A 181 0.95 -22.76 -4.52
CA TRP A 181 1.43 -23.00 -3.15
C TRP A 181 1.08 -21.87 -2.19
N THR A 182 0.83 -20.65 -2.68
CA THR A 182 0.51 -19.50 -1.82
C THR A 182 -0.91 -19.55 -1.26
N LEU A 183 -1.73 -20.49 -1.74
CA LEU A 183 -3.10 -20.72 -1.26
C LEU A 183 -3.11 -21.77 -0.13
N GLY A 184 -1.97 -22.41 0.15
CA GLY A 184 -1.80 -23.36 1.23
C GLY A 184 -1.52 -22.68 2.57
N PHE A 185 -1.15 -23.49 3.57
CA PHE A 185 -0.78 -22.97 4.89
C PHE A 185 0.69 -22.52 4.92
N HIS A 186 0.94 -21.34 5.47
CA HIS A 186 2.27 -20.74 5.59
C HIS A 186 2.65 -20.63 7.08
N GLN A 187 3.82 -21.14 7.45
CA GLN A 187 4.34 -21.03 8.81
C GLN A 187 5.38 -19.91 8.91
N CYS A 188 5.13 -18.94 9.79
CA CYS A 188 6.06 -17.85 10.13
C CYS A 188 6.26 -17.73 11.65
N ARG A 189 7.39 -17.13 12.05
CA ARG A 189 7.71 -16.64 13.40
C ARG A 189 8.94 -15.74 13.27
N TRP A 190 8.97 -14.65 14.03
CA TRP A 190 10.20 -13.95 14.43
C TRP A 190 10.86 -14.68 15.61
N SER A 191 11.94 -15.47 15.46
CA SER A 191 12.56 -16.00 14.24
C SER A 191 12.70 -17.53 14.30
N TYR A 192 13.00 -18.15 13.16
CA TYR A 192 13.58 -19.50 13.09
C TYR A 192 15.06 -19.43 12.68
N TYR A 193 15.96 -19.69 13.63
CA TYR A 193 17.41 -19.85 13.39
C TYR A 193 18.02 -20.71 14.52
N PRO A 194 19.17 -21.37 14.32
CA PRO A 194 19.88 -21.56 13.04
C PRO A 194 19.14 -22.54 12.11
N GLU A 195 19.73 -22.89 10.96
CA GLU A 195 19.11 -23.77 9.94
C GLU A 195 18.57 -25.10 10.50
N GLU A 196 19.18 -25.67 11.54
CA GLU A 196 18.69 -26.91 12.19
C GLU A 196 17.27 -26.74 12.75
N ARG A 197 16.94 -25.55 13.29
CA ARG A 197 15.59 -25.28 13.80
C ARG A 197 14.56 -25.26 12.68
N VAL A 198 14.94 -24.81 11.48
CA VAL A 198 14.09 -24.81 10.29
C VAL A 198 13.86 -26.25 9.82
N ARG A 199 14.91 -27.09 9.81
CA ARG A 199 14.82 -28.52 9.46
C ARG A 199 13.97 -29.31 10.46
N GLU A 200 14.12 -29.03 11.75
CA GLU A 200 13.27 -29.60 12.80
C GLU A 200 11.79 -29.24 12.57
N LEU A 201 11.50 -27.97 12.27
CA LEU A 201 10.12 -27.52 11.99
C LEU A 201 9.52 -28.23 10.78
N ALA A 202 10.26 -28.35 9.67
CA ALA A 202 9.81 -29.04 8.47
C ALA A 202 9.47 -30.52 8.74
N ARG A 203 10.38 -31.23 9.41
CA ARG A 203 10.16 -32.63 9.87
C ARG A 203 8.92 -32.73 10.73
N ASP A 204 8.75 -31.82 11.69
CA ASP A 204 7.62 -31.79 12.59
C ASP A 204 6.26 -31.70 11.88
N PHE A 205 6.15 -30.88 10.81
CA PHE A 205 4.93 -30.82 10.00
C PHE A 205 4.65 -32.15 9.30
N ARG A 206 5.70 -32.79 8.74
CA ARG A 206 5.57 -34.07 8.04
C ARG A 206 5.22 -35.20 9.00
N ASP A 207 5.91 -35.30 10.13
CA ASP A 207 5.69 -36.31 11.16
C ASP A 207 4.29 -36.20 11.78
N LYS A 208 3.82 -34.96 12.01
CA LYS A 208 2.47 -34.70 12.56
C LYS A 208 1.37 -34.71 11.51
N GLN A 209 1.69 -34.94 10.23
CA GLN A 209 0.75 -34.97 9.10
C GLN A 209 -0.08 -33.68 8.97
N ILE A 210 0.54 -32.52 9.23
CA ILE A 210 -0.10 -31.22 9.08
C ILE A 210 0.36 -30.62 7.74
N PRO A 211 -0.55 -30.36 6.78
CA PRO A 211 -0.20 -29.71 5.52
C PRO A 211 0.39 -28.32 5.73
N CYS A 212 1.51 -28.03 5.09
CA CYS A 212 2.18 -26.74 5.11
C CYS A 212 3.01 -26.59 3.83
N ASP A 213 2.80 -25.48 3.13
CA ASP A 213 3.34 -25.20 1.79
C ASP A 213 4.53 -24.25 1.84
N ALA A 214 4.65 -23.40 2.86
CA ALA A 214 5.75 -22.45 2.97
C ALA A 214 6.25 -22.24 4.40
N ILE A 215 7.57 -22.06 4.54
CA ILE A 215 8.24 -21.66 5.78
C ILE A 215 8.92 -20.30 5.56
N TYR A 216 8.70 -19.38 6.50
CA TYR A 216 9.24 -18.03 6.44
C TYR A 216 10.50 -17.91 7.29
N LEU A 217 11.50 -17.18 6.78
CA LEU A 217 12.68 -16.77 7.53
C LEU A 217 12.61 -15.26 7.76
N ASP A 218 12.45 -14.90 9.03
CA ASP A 218 12.42 -13.52 9.51
C ASP A 218 13.85 -12.95 9.67
N ILE A 219 13.98 -11.68 10.06
CA ILE A 219 15.18 -10.83 10.02
C ILE A 219 16.51 -11.47 10.46
N ASP A 220 16.50 -12.47 11.36
CA ASP A 220 17.71 -13.12 11.88
C ASP A 220 18.43 -14.00 10.84
N TYR A 221 17.83 -14.26 9.67
CA TYR A 221 18.56 -14.91 8.56
C TYR A 221 19.67 -14.01 7.98
N MET A 222 19.54 -12.69 8.13
CA MET A 222 20.45 -11.69 7.57
C MET A 222 21.72 -11.53 8.42
N ASN A 223 22.83 -11.15 7.79
CA ASN A 223 24.08 -10.85 8.51
C ASN A 223 24.00 -9.48 9.21
N GLY A 224 23.56 -9.49 10.47
CA GLY A 224 23.47 -8.28 11.30
C GLY A 224 22.49 -7.26 10.69
N TYR A 225 21.31 -7.74 10.28
CA TYR A 225 20.22 -6.97 9.70
C TYR A 225 20.58 -6.25 8.38
N ARG A 226 21.58 -6.77 7.65
CA ARG A 226 21.90 -6.32 6.28
C ARG A 226 21.02 -7.09 5.30
N CYS A 227 20.05 -6.41 4.69
CA CYS A 227 19.21 -6.97 3.63
C CYS A 227 20.05 -7.63 2.52
N PHE A 228 19.45 -8.59 1.80
CA PHE A 228 20.15 -9.30 0.70
C PHE A 228 21.43 -10.03 1.12
N THR A 229 21.52 -10.45 2.39
CA THR A 229 22.65 -11.26 2.88
C THR A 229 22.18 -12.48 3.65
N TRP A 230 23.09 -13.43 3.88
CA TRP A 230 22.91 -14.56 4.78
C TRP A 230 23.90 -14.49 5.94
N ASN A 231 23.42 -14.71 7.16
CA ASN A 231 24.29 -14.95 8.31
C ASN A 231 24.91 -16.35 8.20
N LYS A 232 26.19 -16.43 7.83
CA LYS A 232 26.91 -17.69 7.60
C LYS A 232 27.10 -18.55 8.85
N THR A 233 26.92 -17.99 10.05
CA THR A 233 26.93 -18.77 11.30
C THR A 233 25.60 -19.51 11.50
N TYR A 234 24.48 -18.87 11.17
CA TYR A 234 23.15 -19.45 11.36
C TYR A 234 22.69 -20.27 10.15
N PHE A 235 23.10 -19.85 8.95
CA PHE A 235 22.75 -20.43 7.66
C PHE A 235 24.03 -20.57 6.81
N PRO A 236 24.89 -21.56 7.10
CA PRO A 236 26.12 -21.78 6.35
C PRO A 236 25.88 -22.19 4.89
N GLU A 237 24.85 -23.00 4.63
CA GLU A 237 24.51 -23.52 3.29
C GLU A 237 23.04 -23.24 2.92
N PRO A 238 22.63 -21.95 2.75
CA PRO A 238 21.22 -21.60 2.57
C PRO A 238 20.59 -22.20 1.31
N ALA A 239 21.34 -22.29 0.22
CA ALA A 239 20.88 -22.94 -1.02
C ALA A 239 20.56 -24.43 -0.81
N LYS A 240 21.36 -25.12 0.01
CA LYS A 240 21.13 -26.52 0.36
C LYS A 240 19.90 -26.67 1.24
N LEU A 241 19.78 -25.87 2.30
CA LEU A 241 18.59 -25.85 3.16
C LEU A 241 17.31 -25.67 2.33
N ILE A 242 17.28 -24.67 1.45
CA ILE A 242 16.11 -24.36 0.62
C ILE A 242 15.83 -25.48 -0.40
N SER A 243 16.86 -26.11 -0.96
CA SER A 243 16.70 -27.28 -1.83
C SER A 243 16.08 -28.46 -1.08
N ASP A 244 16.60 -28.79 0.10
CA ASP A 244 16.10 -29.89 0.94
C ASP A 244 14.62 -29.65 1.34
N LEU A 245 14.29 -28.42 1.76
CA LEU A 245 12.91 -28.02 2.06
C LEU A 245 11.99 -28.19 0.84
N ARG A 246 12.48 -27.84 -0.35
CA ARG A 246 11.72 -27.99 -1.60
C ARG A 246 11.48 -29.44 -1.96
N GLU A 247 12.45 -30.34 -1.72
CA GLU A 247 12.29 -31.79 -1.91
C GLU A 247 11.19 -32.36 -0.98
N GLU A 248 11.05 -31.78 0.21
CA GLU A 248 9.96 -32.11 1.13
C GLU A 248 8.63 -31.41 0.81
N GLY A 249 8.58 -30.55 -0.21
CA GLY A 249 7.39 -29.84 -0.67
C GLY A 249 7.17 -28.46 -0.07
N PHE A 250 8.12 -27.92 0.70
CA PHE A 250 8.04 -26.56 1.24
C PHE A 250 8.67 -25.53 0.29
N GLN A 251 8.01 -24.39 0.16
CA GLN A 251 8.59 -23.16 -0.38
C GLN A 251 9.21 -22.34 0.75
N THR A 252 10.21 -21.52 0.42
CA THR A 252 10.84 -20.62 1.39
C THR A 252 10.54 -19.18 1.05
N VAL A 253 10.06 -18.41 2.04
CA VAL A 253 9.86 -16.96 1.92
C VAL A 253 10.81 -16.26 2.89
N VAL A 254 11.45 -15.18 2.46
CA VAL A 254 12.33 -14.39 3.32
C VAL A 254 11.90 -12.93 3.32
N MET A 255 12.11 -12.25 4.43
CA MET A 255 11.72 -10.84 4.58
C MET A 255 12.81 -9.89 4.07
N ILE A 256 12.44 -8.71 3.57
CA ILE A 256 13.35 -7.63 3.17
C ILE A 256 12.72 -6.31 3.58
N ASP A 257 13.46 -5.51 4.35
CA ASP A 257 13.06 -4.17 4.80
C ASP A 257 13.63 -3.07 3.90
N PRO A 258 13.00 -1.88 3.85
CA PRO A 258 13.53 -0.73 3.14
C PRO A 258 14.67 -0.03 3.89
N GLY A 259 14.79 -0.26 5.21
CA GLY A 259 15.83 0.33 6.05
C GLY A 259 17.18 -0.35 5.81
N ILE A 260 18.03 0.25 4.97
CA ILE A 260 19.36 -0.26 4.65
C ILE A 260 20.35 0.22 5.70
N ARG A 261 20.95 -0.73 6.43
CA ARG A 261 22.02 -0.44 7.41
C ARG A 261 23.10 0.45 6.80
N LYS A 262 23.42 1.56 7.47
CA LYS A 262 24.54 2.44 7.11
C LYS A 262 25.86 1.77 7.46
N ASP A 263 26.52 1.24 6.44
CA ASP A 263 27.78 0.50 6.59
C ASP A 263 28.57 0.54 5.27
N PRO A 264 29.71 1.26 5.19
CA PRO A 264 30.51 1.36 3.97
C PRO A 264 30.98 0.01 3.39
N ASP A 265 31.12 -1.02 4.22
CA ASP A 265 31.56 -2.35 3.78
C ASP A 265 30.38 -3.24 3.31
N TYR A 266 29.15 -2.73 3.41
CA TYR A 266 27.93 -3.41 2.96
C TYR A 266 27.58 -2.97 1.54
N HIS A 267 27.61 -3.91 0.60
CA HIS A 267 27.49 -3.63 -0.84
C HIS A 267 26.23 -2.83 -1.24
N VAL A 268 25.08 -3.08 -0.62
CA VAL A 268 23.83 -2.34 -0.94
C VAL A 268 23.95 -0.88 -0.52
N TYR A 269 24.50 -0.63 0.67
CA TYR A 269 24.77 0.73 1.14
C TYR A 269 25.77 1.42 0.22
N ALA A 270 26.91 0.78 -0.07
CA ALA A 270 27.95 1.33 -0.93
C ALA A 270 27.42 1.69 -2.33
N GLN A 271 26.68 0.78 -2.99
CA GLN A 271 26.08 1.03 -4.30
C GLN A 271 25.05 2.15 -4.26
N GLY A 272 24.18 2.17 -3.24
CA GLY A 272 23.16 3.22 -3.10
C GLY A 272 23.76 4.60 -2.83
N THR A 273 24.88 4.66 -2.09
CA THR A 273 25.64 5.90 -1.89
C THR A 273 26.33 6.36 -3.17
N GLU A 274 27.01 5.46 -3.88
CA GLU A 274 27.71 5.76 -5.14
C GLU A 274 26.76 6.34 -6.21
N LYS A 275 25.54 5.80 -6.29
CA LYS A 275 24.54 6.18 -7.30
C LYS A 275 23.56 7.26 -6.86
N ASP A 276 23.69 7.75 -5.62
CA ASP A 276 22.77 8.72 -5.01
C ASP A 276 21.30 8.27 -5.05
N TYR A 277 21.04 7.09 -4.49
CA TYR A 277 19.73 6.42 -4.54
C TYR A 277 18.91 6.51 -3.25
N PHE A 278 19.45 7.11 -2.20
CA PHE A 278 18.76 7.24 -0.91
C PHE A 278 17.91 8.52 -0.84
N CYS A 279 16.77 8.45 -0.16
CA CYS A 279 15.97 9.61 0.18
C CYS A 279 16.81 10.65 0.92
N ARG A 280 16.55 11.93 0.66
CA ARG A 280 17.26 13.06 1.27
C ARG A 280 16.28 14.00 1.96
N ARG A 281 16.74 14.68 3.00
CA ARG A 281 16.00 15.80 3.62
C ARG A 281 16.01 17.00 2.68
N SER A 282 15.14 17.97 2.92
CA SER A 282 15.14 19.25 2.20
C SER A 282 16.46 20.03 2.32
N THR A 283 17.31 19.72 3.30
CA THR A 283 18.68 20.27 3.45
C THR A 283 19.69 19.65 2.47
N GLY A 284 19.31 18.58 1.76
CA GLY A 284 20.18 17.81 0.90
C GLY A 284 20.91 16.66 1.60
N GLU A 285 20.85 16.56 2.93
CA GLU A 285 21.45 15.45 3.69
C GLU A 285 20.66 14.16 3.49
N VAL A 286 21.35 13.00 3.53
CA VAL A 286 20.69 11.69 3.44
C VAL A 286 19.73 11.52 4.62
N MET A 287 18.54 10.98 4.35
CA MET A 287 17.59 10.62 5.40
C MET A 287 18.14 9.43 6.18
N GLU A 288 18.46 9.68 7.46
CA GLU A 288 18.98 8.70 8.41
C GLU A 288 18.07 8.59 9.64
N GLY A 289 17.98 7.37 10.18
CA GLY A 289 17.20 7.06 11.37
C GLY A 289 17.31 5.57 11.78
N PRO A 290 16.84 5.20 12.97
CA PRO A 290 16.92 3.82 13.45
C PRO A 290 15.71 2.98 13.00
N VAL A 291 15.95 1.69 12.75
CA VAL A 291 14.92 0.62 12.70
C VAL A 291 15.54 -0.60 13.42
N TRP A 292 15.61 -1.78 12.80
CA TRP A 292 16.36 -2.93 13.35
C TRP A 292 17.87 -2.66 13.38
N PRO A 293 18.51 -2.15 12.29
CA PRO A 293 19.82 -1.53 12.42
C PRO A 293 19.73 -0.18 13.16
N PRO A 294 20.72 0.16 14.01
CA PRO A 294 20.73 1.43 14.73
C PRO A 294 20.77 2.68 13.84
N VAL A 295 21.36 2.56 12.64
CA VAL A 295 21.41 3.65 11.65
C VAL A 295 21.11 3.06 10.28
N CYS A 296 20.00 3.51 9.70
CA CYS A 296 19.53 3.12 8.38
C CYS A 296 19.48 4.32 7.44
N VAL A 297 19.53 4.02 6.15
CA VAL A 297 19.17 4.90 5.03
C VAL A 297 18.12 4.19 4.18
N TRP A 298 17.32 4.94 3.44
CA TRP A 298 16.17 4.38 2.70
C TRP A 298 16.29 4.67 1.22
N PRO A 299 16.19 3.66 0.34
CA PRO A 299 16.10 3.89 -1.10
C PRO A 299 14.86 4.72 -1.45
N ASP A 300 15.01 5.61 -2.43
CA ASP A 300 13.88 6.35 -2.99
C ASP A 300 13.15 5.50 -4.03
N PHE A 301 12.22 4.65 -3.60
CA PHE A 301 11.44 3.79 -4.50
C PHE A 301 10.54 4.57 -5.47
N THR A 302 10.34 5.87 -5.26
CA THR A 302 9.61 6.71 -6.21
C THR A 302 10.46 7.07 -7.43
N ARG A 303 11.74 6.69 -7.44
CA ARG A 303 12.65 6.84 -8.58
C ARG A 303 12.72 5.56 -9.43
N PRO A 304 12.45 5.61 -10.74
CA PRO A 304 12.48 4.42 -11.62
C PRO A 304 13.80 3.65 -11.57
N GLU A 305 14.94 4.33 -11.57
CA GLU A 305 16.26 3.68 -11.55
C GLU A 305 16.53 2.96 -10.23
N VAL A 306 15.98 3.48 -9.12
CA VAL A 306 16.07 2.82 -7.81
C VAL A 306 15.23 1.56 -7.80
N ARG A 307 14.03 1.58 -8.37
CA ARG A 307 13.20 0.36 -8.49
C ARG A 307 13.88 -0.72 -9.32
N GLN A 308 14.51 -0.33 -10.44
CA GLN A 308 15.27 -1.26 -11.27
C GLN A 308 16.48 -1.84 -10.50
N TRP A 309 17.30 -0.98 -9.87
CA TRP A 309 18.44 -1.41 -9.08
C TRP A 309 18.03 -2.35 -7.93
N TRP A 310 16.98 -2.00 -7.19
CA TRP A 310 16.46 -2.80 -6.09
C TRP A 310 16.02 -4.19 -6.54
N GLY A 311 15.34 -4.27 -7.69
CA GLY A 311 14.93 -5.54 -8.28
C GLY A 311 16.09 -6.50 -8.56
N GLN A 312 17.25 -5.96 -8.96
CA GLN A 312 18.45 -6.75 -9.25
C GLN A 312 19.15 -7.30 -8.00
N LEU A 313 18.98 -6.66 -6.84
CA LEU A 313 19.56 -7.13 -5.57
C LEU A 313 19.00 -8.49 -5.13
N TYR A 314 17.84 -8.90 -5.66
CA TYR A 314 17.22 -10.18 -5.35
C TYR A 314 17.92 -11.38 -6.00
N ALA A 315 18.86 -11.19 -6.94
CA ALA A 315 19.47 -12.27 -7.71
C ALA A 315 20.07 -13.38 -6.83
N GLU A 316 20.92 -13.05 -5.85
CA GLU A 316 21.55 -14.05 -4.97
C GLU A 316 20.51 -14.85 -4.16
N LEU A 317 19.49 -14.17 -3.62
CA LEU A 317 18.45 -14.85 -2.84
C LEU A 317 17.54 -15.72 -3.72
N TYR A 318 17.14 -15.20 -4.88
CA TYR A 318 16.09 -15.78 -5.71
C TYR A 318 16.62 -16.81 -6.70
N GLU A 319 17.75 -16.53 -7.36
CA GLU A 319 18.36 -17.39 -8.37
C GLU A 319 19.30 -18.41 -7.72
N ASP A 320 20.26 -17.96 -6.92
CA ASP A 320 21.33 -18.81 -6.38
C ASP A 320 20.87 -19.62 -5.16
N ALA A 321 20.25 -18.97 -4.18
CA ALA A 321 19.74 -19.66 -2.98
C ALA A 321 18.38 -20.34 -3.22
N GLY A 322 17.62 -19.90 -4.23
CA GLY A 322 16.36 -20.54 -4.60
C GLY A 322 15.16 -20.18 -3.72
N VAL A 323 15.20 -19.02 -3.05
CA VAL A 323 14.04 -18.46 -2.33
C VAL A 323 12.83 -18.40 -3.28
N SER A 324 11.63 -18.62 -2.73
CA SER A 324 10.42 -18.81 -3.52
C SER A 324 9.54 -17.57 -3.60
N GLY A 325 9.59 -16.71 -2.60
CA GLY A 325 8.93 -15.41 -2.57
C GLY A 325 9.47 -14.53 -1.45
N PHE A 326 8.97 -13.30 -1.35
CA PHE A 326 9.54 -12.28 -0.47
C PHE A 326 8.48 -11.54 0.32
N TRP A 327 8.84 -11.15 1.53
CA TRP A 327 8.00 -10.36 2.42
C TRP A 327 8.63 -8.97 2.59
N ASN A 328 7.96 -7.92 2.11
CA ASN A 328 8.36 -6.54 2.30
C ASN A 328 7.67 -5.99 3.54
N ASP A 329 8.45 -5.80 4.59
CA ASP A 329 7.99 -5.28 5.87
C ASP A 329 8.54 -3.88 6.14
N MET A 330 8.06 -3.23 7.20
CA MET A 330 8.54 -1.92 7.67
C MET A 330 8.49 -0.81 6.60
N ASN A 331 7.63 -0.98 5.58
CA ASN A 331 7.64 -0.20 4.36
C ASN A 331 6.59 0.92 4.31
N GLU A 332 6.10 1.36 5.47
CA GLU A 332 5.26 2.54 5.59
C GLU A 332 5.89 3.82 5.04
N PRO A 333 7.16 4.21 5.32
CA PRO A 333 8.28 3.51 6.00
C PRO A 333 8.33 3.71 7.52
N ALA A 334 8.68 2.64 8.26
CA ALA A 334 8.84 2.71 9.71
C ALA A 334 10.17 3.38 10.11
N VAL A 335 10.12 4.23 11.14
CA VAL A 335 11.29 4.81 11.81
C VAL A 335 11.10 4.76 13.31
N PHE A 336 12.01 4.12 14.02
CA PHE A 336 11.93 3.98 15.47
C PHE A 336 12.37 5.25 16.20
N GLY A 337 11.93 5.41 17.44
CA GLY A 337 12.38 6.49 18.32
C GLY A 337 11.95 7.90 17.91
N VAL A 338 11.00 8.04 16.98
CA VAL A 338 10.39 9.32 16.59
C VAL A 338 8.87 9.25 16.80
N ASN A 339 8.24 10.37 17.17
CA ASN A 339 6.81 10.40 17.51
C ASN A 339 5.89 10.00 16.34
N SER A 340 6.30 10.29 15.10
CA SER A 340 5.54 9.96 13.89
C SER A 340 5.63 8.49 13.50
N LEU A 341 6.59 7.74 14.07
CA LEU A 341 6.96 6.37 13.66
C LEU A 341 7.24 6.21 12.15
N THR A 342 7.46 7.33 11.44
CA THR A 342 7.77 7.39 10.01
C THR A 342 8.63 8.63 9.69
N PHE A 343 8.93 8.87 8.41
CA PHE A 343 9.77 9.99 8.02
C PHE A 343 9.16 11.35 8.40
N PRO A 344 10.01 12.35 8.62
CA PRO A 344 9.58 13.75 8.62
C PRO A 344 9.00 14.16 7.27
N ASP A 345 8.01 15.06 7.32
CA ASP A 345 7.29 15.60 6.16
C ASP A 345 8.20 16.19 5.08
N ASN A 346 9.36 16.75 5.45
CA ASN A 346 10.30 17.42 4.55
C ASN A 346 11.34 16.49 3.90
N VAL A 347 11.20 15.17 4.02
CA VAL A 347 12.00 14.23 3.23
C VAL A 347 11.54 14.30 1.78
N MET A 348 12.49 14.46 0.86
CA MET A 348 12.26 14.63 -0.57
C MET A 348 12.26 13.28 -1.29
N HIS A 349 11.40 13.19 -2.30
CA HIS A 349 11.19 12.03 -3.16
C HIS A 349 11.24 12.48 -4.62
N HIS A 350 11.81 11.65 -5.50
CA HIS A 350 11.91 11.89 -6.93
C HIS A 350 10.54 11.90 -7.63
N TYR A 351 9.63 11.03 -7.17
CA TYR A 351 8.24 10.92 -7.60
C TYR A 351 8.08 10.85 -9.12
N ASP A 352 8.76 9.86 -9.73
CA ASP A 352 8.79 9.60 -11.17
C ASP A 352 9.10 10.84 -12.04
N GLY A 353 9.91 11.77 -11.52
CA GLY A 353 10.38 12.97 -12.24
C GLY A 353 9.62 14.24 -11.90
N ALA A 354 8.68 14.17 -10.94
CA ALA A 354 7.97 15.32 -10.39
C ALA A 354 8.27 15.47 -8.89
N PRO A 355 9.48 15.92 -8.50
CA PRO A 355 9.93 15.86 -7.11
C PRO A 355 8.95 16.48 -6.13
N THR A 356 8.74 15.78 -5.02
CA THR A 356 7.79 16.18 -3.97
C THR A 356 8.35 15.82 -2.61
N ASP A 357 7.70 16.30 -1.56
CA ASP A 357 8.05 15.95 -0.19
C ASP A 357 7.27 14.72 0.29
N HIS A 358 7.58 14.28 1.50
CA HIS A 358 7.02 13.05 2.04
C HIS A 358 5.52 13.15 2.26
N ARG A 359 4.96 14.35 2.48
CA ARG A 359 3.51 14.55 2.67
C ARG A 359 2.70 14.07 1.47
N HIS A 360 3.29 14.06 0.27
CA HIS A 360 2.63 13.59 -0.95
C HIS A 360 3.08 12.18 -1.38
N ALA A 361 4.33 11.79 -1.09
CA ALA A 361 4.89 10.50 -1.50
C ALA A 361 4.69 9.36 -0.49
N HIS A 362 4.38 9.66 0.77
CA HIS A 362 4.37 8.70 1.87
C HIS A 362 3.52 7.45 1.58
N ASN A 363 2.23 7.61 1.25
CA ASN A 363 1.34 6.45 1.12
C ASN A 363 1.70 5.52 -0.04
N ILE A 364 2.46 5.98 -1.04
CA ILE A 364 2.92 5.13 -2.14
C ILE A 364 4.31 4.53 -1.92
N TYR A 365 5.05 4.93 -0.89
CA TYR A 365 6.43 4.48 -0.66
C TYR A 365 6.51 2.95 -0.60
N GLY A 366 5.70 2.32 0.26
CA GLY A 366 5.64 0.86 0.39
C GLY A 366 5.12 0.16 -0.86
N GLN A 367 4.14 0.76 -1.55
CA GLN A 367 3.65 0.23 -2.84
C GLN A 367 4.78 0.19 -3.88
N GLN A 368 5.61 1.22 -3.95
CA GLN A 368 6.71 1.30 -4.91
C GLN A 368 7.86 0.36 -4.56
N MET A 369 8.10 0.08 -3.28
CA MET A 369 8.99 -1.01 -2.86
C MET A 369 8.44 -2.37 -3.34
N ALA A 370 7.17 -2.65 -3.08
CA ALA A 370 6.54 -3.90 -3.52
C ALA A 370 6.55 -4.04 -5.05
N ARG A 371 6.36 -2.94 -5.78
CA ARG A 371 6.50 -2.88 -7.24
C ARG A 371 7.92 -3.21 -7.68
N ALA A 372 8.94 -2.59 -7.08
CA ALA A 372 10.34 -2.84 -7.39
C ALA A 372 10.72 -4.32 -7.16
N THR A 373 10.28 -4.89 -6.04
CA THR A 373 10.42 -6.32 -5.75
C THR A 373 9.73 -7.16 -6.82
N TYR A 374 8.45 -6.92 -7.10
CA TYR A 374 7.67 -7.70 -8.07
C TYR A 374 8.26 -7.67 -9.49
N GLU A 375 8.59 -6.47 -9.98
CA GLU A 375 9.18 -6.27 -11.31
C GLU A 375 10.57 -6.91 -11.40
N GLY A 376 11.41 -6.77 -10.36
CA GLY A 376 12.72 -7.44 -10.30
C GLY A 376 12.61 -8.96 -10.35
N LEU A 377 11.70 -9.55 -9.58
CA LEU A 377 11.48 -11.00 -9.59
C LEU A 377 11.01 -11.52 -10.96
N LYS A 378 10.18 -10.75 -11.66
CA LYS A 378 9.79 -11.06 -13.03
C LYS A 378 10.94 -10.95 -14.02
N GLU A 379 11.82 -9.97 -13.86
CA GLU A 379 12.99 -9.81 -14.72
C GLU A 379 13.96 -10.98 -14.53
N LEU A 380 14.25 -11.35 -13.28
CA LEU A 380 15.15 -12.46 -12.94
C LEU A 380 14.58 -13.82 -13.38
N LYS A 381 13.28 -14.09 -13.15
CA LYS A 381 12.64 -15.35 -13.58
C LYS A 381 11.33 -15.12 -14.34
N PRO A 382 11.37 -14.76 -15.65
CA PRO A 382 10.18 -14.40 -16.43
C PRO A 382 9.10 -15.49 -16.52
N ALA A 383 9.50 -16.76 -16.43
CA ALA A 383 8.58 -17.89 -16.48
C ALA A 383 7.90 -18.21 -15.13
N LYS A 384 8.34 -17.60 -14.03
CA LYS A 384 7.84 -17.86 -12.67
C LYS A 384 7.00 -16.67 -12.20
N ARG A 385 5.77 -16.96 -11.77
CA ARG A 385 4.92 -15.93 -11.14
C ARG A 385 5.54 -15.54 -9.79
N PRO A 386 5.77 -14.25 -9.51
CA PRO A 386 6.30 -13.82 -8.23
C PRO A 386 5.31 -14.06 -7.09
N PHE A 387 5.83 -14.24 -5.89
CA PHE A 387 5.07 -14.06 -4.65
C PHE A 387 5.75 -12.97 -3.83
N VAL A 388 5.01 -11.89 -3.58
CA VAL A 388 5.40 -10.78 -2.72
C VAL A 388 4.29 -10.56 -1.71
N LEU A 389 4.66 -10.46 -0.44
CA LEU A 389 3.78 -10.06 0.66
C LEU A 389 4.22 -8.67 1.13
N THR A 390 3.33 -7.70 1.32
CA THR A 390 3.68 -6.33 1.73
C THR A 390 2.84 -5.82 2.90
N ARG A 391 3.45 -5.05 3.81
CA ARG A 391 2.71 -4.45 4.94
C ARG A 391 1.97 -3.22 4.47
N ALA A 392 2.72 -2.25 3.96
CA ALA A 392 2.20 -1.00 3.45
C ALA A 392 1.91 -1.10 1.96
N THR A 393 0.82 -0.44 1.54
CA THR A 393 0.45 -0.33 0.13
C THR A 393 -0.55 0.81 -0.10
N PHE A 394 -0.80 1.07 -1.38
CA PHE A 394 -1.75 2.06 -1.87
C PHE A 394 -2.67 1.44 -2.94
N SER A 395 -3.70 2.17 -3.37
CA SER A 395 -4.54 1.81 -4.51
C SER A 395 -3.72 1.39 -5.74
N GLY A 396 -3.95 0.17 -6.25
CA GLY A 396 -3.14 -0.45 -7.32
C GLY A 396 -2.08 -1.43 -6.82
N GLY A 397 -1.89 -1.54 -5.49
CA GLY A 397 -0.93 -2.45 -4.88
C GLY A 397 -1.21 -3.93 -5.18
N GLN A 398 -2.47 -4.27 -5.45
CA GLN A 398 -2.90 -5.61 -5.82
C GLN A 398 -2.20 -6.16 -7.07
N ARG A 399 -1.63 -5.30 -7.93
CA ARG A 399 -0.85 -5.73 -9.10
C ARG A 399 0.49 -6.37 -8.73
N HIS A 400 0.99 -6.12 -7.52
CA HIS A 400 2.38 -6.36 -7.15
C HIS A 400 2.53 -7.27 -5.93
N ALA A 401 1.59 -7.25 -4.99
CA ALA A 401 1.75 -8.01 -3.75
C ALA A 401 0.43 -8.43 -3.12
N ALA A 402 0.48 -9.54 -2.36
CA ALA A 402 -0.48 -9.86 -1.31
C ALA A 402 -0.21 -8.98 -0.07
N VAL A 403 -1.18 -8.92 0.84
CA VAL A 403 -1.10 -8.11 2.07
C VAL A 403 -1.50 -8.93 3.29
N TRP A 404 -0.98 -8.59 4.47
CA TRP A 404 -1.49 -9.03 5.77
C TRP A 404 -1.80 -7.81 6.65
N THR A 405 -2.38 -8.02 7.83
CA THR A 405 -2.93 -6.95 8.68
C THR A 405 -1.94 -6.38 9.71
N GLY A 406 -0.65 -6.65 9.58
CA GLY A 406 0.36 -6.20 10.54
C GLY A 406 0.22 -6.86 11.93
N ASP A 407 0.65 -6.13 12.96
CA ASP A 407 0.99 -6.64 14.30
C ASP A 407 -0.04 -6.31 15.38
#